data_AF-A0A3C0GIP6-F1
#
_entry.id   AF-A0A3C0GIP6-F1
#
_cell.length_a   1.000
_cell.length_b   1.000
_cell.length_c   1.000
_cell.angle_alpha   90.00
_cell.angle_beta   90.00
_cell.angle_gamma   90.00
#
_symmetry.space_group_name_H-M   'P 1'
#
loop_
_entity.id
_entity.type
_entity.pdbx_description
1 polymer ?
#
loop_
_entity_poly.entity_id
_entity_poly.type
_entity_poly.pdbx_seq_one_letter_code
_entity_poly.pdbx_strand_id
1 'polypeptide(L)'
;AKVTISYAEKQQFNEIKRVRGYMSSQENAAHFGIGTTTVIDTVKVEWLSGKISYKYNIKANSFLTFSEDKAVVPNVKSSLAFNSFFSQKNATDFNLNYSHQETTYDDFEQEILLPYKQSNTGPFIAKADVNGDGKEDIYVGGGSRQTGTLFLQTENGFVKNPQQSFELAKEKEDAESVFFDFDNDNDLDLYVVSGGNEYGESSSYYADRLYINDGKGNFEKRNTPILQSFPKSGKSVTILDFDKDGDNDILVGNRIIPHNYPKFSASILYENDNGVLKNVTNTIAPELENFG
;
A
#
# COMPACT_ATOMS: atom_id res chain seq x y z
N ALA A 1 -29.22 -6.29 -3.29
CA ALA A 1 -29.96 -5.81 -2.10
C ALA A 1 -29.78 -6.85 -0.99
N LYS A 2 -29.76 -6.42 0.28
CA LYS A 2 -29.67 -7.31 1.44
C LYS A 2 -31.06 -7.45 2.06
N VAL A 3 -31.58 -8.67 2.13
CA VAL A 3 -32.86 -8.98 2.76
C VAL A 3 -32.58 -9.61 4.12
N THR A 4 -33.19 -9.08 5.17
CA THR A 4 -33.05 -9.56 6.54
C THR A 4 -34.43 -9.89 7.08
N ILE A 5 -34.59 -11.07 7.70
CA ILE A 5 -35.78 -11.44 8.45
C ILE A 5 -35.44 -11.60 9.93
N SER A 6 -36.36 -11.16 10.79
CA SER A 6 -36.30 -11.37 12.24
C SER A 6 -37.57 -12.10 12.68
N TYR A 7 -37.40 -13.18 13.44
CA TYR A 7 -38.49 -14.03 13.92
C TYR A 7 -38.04 -14.83 15.15
N ALA A 8 -38.87 -14.96 16.18
CA ALA A 8 -38.61 -15.82 17.35
C ALA A 8 -37.19 -15.63 17.94
N GLU A 9 -36.78 -14.37 18.13
CA GLU A 9 -35.45 -13.96 18.62
C GLU A 9 -34.26 -14.35 17.71
N LYS A 10 -34.53 -14.87 16.52
CA LYS A 10 -33.53 -15.21 15.51
C LYS A 10 -33.55 -14.18 14.39
N GLN A 11 -32.41 -14.06 13.72
CA GLN A 11 -32.26 -13.23 12.54
C GLN A 11 -31.55 -14.02 11.46
N GLN A 12 -32.03 -13.92 10.23
CA GLN A 12 -31.37 -14.45 9.04
C GLN A 12 -31.25 -13.33 7.99
N PHE A 13 -30.23 -13.39 7.15
CA PHE A 13 -30.13 -12.50 6.01
C PHE A 13 -29.67 -13.24 4.76
N ASN A 14 -30.03 -12.69 3.60
CA ASN A 14 -29.59 -13.15 2.30
C ASN A 14 -29.28 -11.93 1.42
N GLU A 15 -28.12 -11.92 0.78
CA GLU A 15 -27.69 -10.86 -0.13
C GLU A 15 -27.90 -11.30 -1.58
N ILE A 16 -28.86 -10.65 -2.24
CA ILE A 16 -29.11 -10.88 -3.67
C ILE A 16 -28.13 -9.99 -4.45
N LYS A 17 -27.17 -10.65 -5.11
CA LYS A 17 -26.21 -10.05 -6.04
C LYS A 17 -26.47 -10.64 -7.43
N ARG A 18 -26.60 -9.78 -8.44
CA ARG A 18 -26.88 -10.21 -9.83
C ARG A 18 -25.72 -10.95 -10.48
N VAL A 19 -24.51 -10.81 -9.96
CA VAL A 19 -23.30 -11.44 -10.51
C VAL A 19 -22.62 -12.22 -9.40
N ARG A 20 -22.39 -13.50 -9.65
CA ARG A 20 -21.56 -14.37 -8.80
C ARG A 20 -20.29 -14.86 -9.51
N GLY A 21 -20.20 -14.66 -10.84
CA GLY A 21 -19.07 -15.03 -11.69
C GLY A 21 -19.23 -14.50 -13.12
N TYR A 22 -18.23 -14.73 -13.98
CA TYR A 22 -18.25 -14.30 -15.39
C TYR A 22 -19.45 -14.94 -16.14
N MET A 23 -20.32 -14.10 -16.72
CA MET A 23 -21.53 -14.49 -17.47
C MET A 23 -22.56 -15.36 -16.71
N SER A 24 -22.66 -15.24 -15.38
CA SER A 24 -23.72 -15.89 -14.59
C SER A 24 -24.63 -14.86 -13.91
N SER A 25 -25.95 -15.09 -13.97
CA SER A 25 -26.95 -14.33 -13.22
C SER A 25 -27.63 -15.18 -12.14
N GLN A 26 -27.96 -14.55 -11.02
CA GLN A 26 -28.81 -15.17 -10.00
C GLN A 26 -30.26 -14.65 -10.08
N GLU A 27 -31.19 -15.48 -9.63
CA GLU A 27 -32.59 -15.12 -9.47
C GLU A 27 -32.75 -13.91 -8.53
N ASN A 28 -33.68 -13.01 -8.83
CA ASN A 28 -33.99 -11.85 -7.98
C ASN A 28 -34.89 -12.23 -6.79
N ALA A 29 -34.67 -13.39 -6.16
CA ALA A 29 -35.47 -13.91 -5.06
C ALA A 29 -34.58 -14.35 -3.89
N ALA A 30 -34.97 -13.98 -2.67
CA ALA A 30 -34.37 -14.50 -1.45
C ALA A 30 -35.34 -15.50 -0.82
N HIS A 31 -34.87 -16.72 -0.57
CA HIS A 31 -35.64 -17.77 0.10
C HIS A 31 -35.12 -17.97 1.53
N PHE A 32 -36.05 -18.15 2.48
CA PHE A 32 -35.73 -18.30 3.90
C PHE A 32 -36.51 -19.47 4.51
N GLY A 33 -35.80 -20.38 5.17
CA GLY A 33 -36.39 -21.43 6.00
C GLY A 33 -36.46 -20.99 7.46
N ILE A 34 -37.66 -21.01 8.04
CA ILE A 34 -37.92 -20.51 9.42
C ILE A 34 -38.35 -21.61 10.42
N GLY A 35 -38.21 -22.88 10.03
CA GLY A 35 -38.57 -24.03 10.86
C GLY A 35 -40.07 -24.13 11.12
N THR A 36 -40.46 -24.30 12.39
CA THR A 36 -41.86 -24.41 12.83
C THR A 36 -42.52 -23.05 13.12
N THR A 37 -41.80 -21.95 12.93
CA THR A 37 -42.31 -20.59 13.19
C THR A 37 -43.38 -20.23 12.17
N THR A 38 -44.50 -19.67 12.63
CA THR A 38 -45.65 -19.34 11.77
C THR A 38 -45.73 -17.86 11.39
N VAL A 39 -44.96 -16.99 12.05
CA VAL A 39 -44.93 -15.53 11.82
C VAL A 39 -43.50 -15.01 11.85
N ILE A 40 -43.20 -14.11 10.91
CA ILE A 40 -41.97 -13.32 10.83
C ILE A 40 -42.28 -11.92 11.35
N ASP A 41 -41.56 -11.48 12.38
CA ASP A 41 -41.81 -10.19 13.03
C ASP A 41 -41.48 -9.03 12.08
N THR A 42 -40.35 -9.12 11.39
CA THR A 42 -39.89 -8.07 10.46
C THR A 42 -39.18 -8.66 9.25
N VAL A 43 -39.50 -8.13 8.06
CA VAL A 43 -38.72 -8.30 6.83
C VAL A 43 -38.19 -6.93 6.44
N LYS A 44 -36.86 -6.77 6.48
CA LYS A 44 -36.14 -5.55 6.12
C LYS A 44 -35.38 -5.77 4.81
N VAL A 45 -35.55 -4.88 3.84
CA VAL A 45 -34.77 -4.87 2.59
C VAL A 45 -33.91 -3.61 2.56
N GLU A 46 -32.60 -3.80 2.52
CA GLU A 46 -31.60 -2.74 2.35
C GLU A 46 -31.18 -2.69 0.88
N TRP A 47 -31.54 -1.59 0.23
CA TRP A 47 -31.26 -1.36 -1.18
C TRP A 47 -29.87 -0.80 -1.39
N LEU A 48 -29.32 -0.95 -2.60
CA LEU A 48 -27.99 -0.45 -2.92
C LEU A 48 -27.94 1.09 -2.90
N SER A 49 -29.07 1.78 -3.07
CA SER A 49 -29.18 3.23 -2.91
C SER A 49 -29.08 3.71 -1.46
N GLY A 50 -29.04 2.80 -0.48
CA GLY A 50 -29.14 3.12 0.94
C GLY A 50 -30.57 3.30 1.46
N LYS A 51 -31.59 3.26 0.59
CA LYS A 51 -32.99 3.21 1.03
C LYS A 51 -33.30 1.88 1.72
N ILE A 52 -34.35 1.86 2.54
CA ILE A 52 -34.81 0.67 3.25
C ILE A 52 -36.32 0.48 3.06
N SER A 53 -36.75 -0.76 2.87
CA SER A 53 -38.16 -1.16 2.93
C SER A 53 -38.40 -2.09 4.11
N TYR A 54 -39.59 -2.00 4.71
CA TYR A 54 -40.01 -2.86 5.82
C TYR A 54 -41.38 -3.47 5.53
N LYS A 55 -41.55 -4.71 5.99
CA LYS A 55 -42.86 -5.31 6.25
C LYS A 55 -42.80 -6.02 7.61
N TYR A 56 -43.93 -6.04 8.30
CA TYR A 56 -44.02 -6.56 9.66
C TYR A 56 -45.10 -7.66 9.75
N ASN A 57 -45.00 -8.52 10.75
CA ASN A 57 -46.01 -9.52 11.09
C ASN A 57 -46.45 -10.38 9.89
N ILE A 58 -45.47 -10.93 9.18
CA ILE A 58 -45.67 -11.69 7.95
C ILE A 58 -45.90 -13.17 8.28
N LYS A 59 -46.97 -13.77 7.76
CA LYS A 59 -47.21 -15.21 7.91
C LYS A 59 -46.15 -16.04 7.16
N ALA A 60 -45.78 -17.17 7.75
CA ALA A 60 -44.98 -18.20 7.10
C ALA A 60 -45.60 -18.65 5.77
N ASN A 61 -44.78 -19.21 4.87
CA ASN A 61 -45.19 -19.69 3.55
C ASN A 61 -45.86 -18.61 2.67
N SER A 62 -45.37 -17.38 2.75
CA SER A 62 -45.82 -16.26 1.90
C SER A 62 -44.77 -15.86 0.88
N PHE A 63 -45.24 -15.36 -0.27
CA PHE A 63 -44.40 -14.71 -1.27
C PHE A 63 -44.54 -13.19 -1.14
N LEU A 64 -43.42 -12.48 -0.98
CA LEU A 64 -43.40 -11.03 -0.81
C LEU A 64 -42.68 -10.34 -1.97
N THR A 65 -43.37 -9.43 -2.64
CA THR A 65 -42.74 -8.51 -3.58
C THR A 65 -42.38 -7.19 -2.89
N PHE A 66 -41.15 -6.73 -3.13
CA PHE A 66 -40.63 -5.43 -2.71
C PHE A 66 -40.23 -4.62 -3.93
N SER A 67 -40.39 -3.30 -3.85
CA SER A 67 -40.01 -2.37 -4.91
C SER A 67 -39.37 -1.13 -4.28
N GLU A 68 -38.24 -0.71 -4.84
CA GLU A 68 -37.38 0.35 -4.27
C GLU A 68 -38.00 1.75 -4.37
N ASP A 69 -38.92 1.96 -5.31
CA ASP A 69 -39.71 3.20 -5.42
C ASP A 69 -40.50 3.52 -4.15
N LYS A 70 -40.91 2.50 -3.39
CA LYS A 70 -41.65 2.61 -2.12
C LYS A 70 -40.73 2.57 -0.89
N ALA A 71 -39.41 2.52 -1.09
CA ALA A 71 -38.45 2.48 0.00
C ALA A 71 -38.22 3.87 0.60
N VAL A 72 -37.98 3.91 1.91
CA VAL A 72 -37.72 5.15 2.64
C VAL A 72 -36.23 5.36 2.80
N VAL A 73 -35.79 6.61 2.76
CA VAL A 73 -34.44 6.95 3.23
C VAL A 73 -34.46 6.78 4.76
N PRO A 74 -33.63 5.89 5.32
CA PRO A 74 -33.62 5.68 6.76
C PRO A 74 -33.27 6.99 7.47
N ASN A 75 -34.09 7.36 8.45
CA ASN A 75 -33.77 8.46 9.34
C ASN A 75 -32.71 7.97 10.34
N VAL A 76 -31.46 7.92 9.88
CA VAL A 76 -30.32 7.58 10.73
C VAL A 76 -30.19 8.73 11.72
N LYS A 77 -30.60 8.52 12.98
CA LYS A 77 -30.14 9.40 14.06
C LYS A 77 -28.61 9.28 14.09
N SER A 78 -27.95 10.22 13.41
CA SER A 78 -26.52 10.40 13.49
C SER A 78 -26.20 10.87 14.90
N SER A 79 -25.87 9.93 15.78
CA SER A 79 -25.28 10.27 17.08
C SER A 79 -24.39 9.14 17.57
N LEU A 80 -23.47 8.71 16.72
CA LEU A 80 -22.15 8.40 17.22
C LEU A 80 -21.28 9.55 16.71
N ALA A 81 -21.13 10.58 17.54
CA ALA A 81 -20.04 11.52 17.36
C ALA A 81 -18.76 10.69 17.54
N PHE A 82 -18.20 10.20 16.44
CA PHE A 82 -16.88 9.62 16.47
C PHE A 82 -15.93 10.77 16.74
N ASN A 83 -15.33 10.79 17.94
CA ASN A 83 -14.17 11.61 18.20
C ASN A 83 -13.06 11.08 17.30
N SER A 84 -12.88 11.73 16.15
CA SER A 84 -11.86 11.30 15.20
C SER A 84 -10.48 11.57 15.80
N PHE A 85 -9.62 10.56 15.82
CA PHE A 85 -8.20 10.74 16.15
C PHE A 85 -7.48 11.63 15.13
N PHE A 86 -8.00 11.67 13.90
CA PHE A 86 -7.42 12.44 12.81
C PHE A 86 -8.45 13.36 12.17
N SER A 87 -8.07 14.61 11.93
CA SER A 87 -8.84 15.53 11.08
C SER A 87 -8.22 15.58 9.70
N GLN A 88 -9.03 15.46 8.66
CA GLN A 88 -8.56 15.74 7.30
C GLN A 88 -8.05 17.19 7.22
N LYS A 89 -6.90 17.37 6.57
CA LYS A 89 -6.32 18.67 6.24
C LYS A 89 -6.11 18.75 4.73
N ASN A 90 -6.13 19.96 4.17
CA ASN A 90 -5.82 20.13 2.76
C ASN A 90 -4.30 20.24 2.59
N ALA A 91 -3.74 19.55 1.59
CA ALA A 91 -2.31 19.62 1.30
C ALA A 91 -1.85 21.05 0.97
N THR A 92 -2.73 21.86 0.38
CA THR A 92 -2.52 23.28 0.10
C THR A 92 -2.30 24.13 1.35
N ASP A 93 -2.87 23.73 2.49
CA ASP A 93 -2.68 24.43 3.77
C ASP A 93 -1.22 24.31 4.26
N PHE A 94 -0.47 23.36 3.70
CA PHE A 94 0.93 23.08 4.01
C PHE A 94 1.85 23.25 2.81
N ASN A 95 1.44 23.95 1.75
CA ASN A 95 2.25 24.13 0.53
C ASN A 95 2.73 22.81 -0.14
N LEU A 96 2.07 21.68 0.15
CA LEU A 96 2.35 20.39 -0.47
C LEU A 96 1.59 20.27 -1.79
N ASN A 97 2.15 20.84 -2.85
CA ASN A 97 1.65 20.68 -4.21
C ASN A 97 2.40 19.55 -4.95
N TYR A 98 2.02 18.31 -4.67
CA TYR A 98 2.59 17.11 -5.27
C TYR A 98 1.48 16.15 -5.69
N SER A 99 1.66 15.50 -6.83
CA SER A 99 0.83 14.39 -7.28
C SER A 99 1.76 13.29 -7.76
N HIS A 100 1.59 12.10 -7.21
CA HIS A 100 2.23 10.90 -7.72
C HIS A 100 1.74 10.61 -9.14
N GLN A 101 2.64 10.14 -10.00
CA GLN A 101 2.37 9.79 -11.38
C GLN A 101 2.95 8.41 -11.67
N GLU A 102 2.11 7.56 -12.23
CA GLU A 102 2.48 6.20 -12.64
C GLU A 102 2.42 6.06 -14.15
N THR A 103 3.20 5.13 -14.69
CA THR A 103 3.16 4.84 -16.12
C THR A 103 1.95 3.96 -16.47
N THR A 104 1.59 3.90 -17.75
CA THR A 104 0.50 3.04 -18.24
C THR A 104 0.98 1.63 -18.58
N TYR A 105 2.01 1.11 -17.91
CA TYR A 105 2.52 -0.23 -18.17
C TYR A 105 1.46 -1.31 -17.88
N ASP A 106 1.35 -2.30 -18.76
CA ASP A 106 0.36 -3.39 -18.66
C ASP A 106 1.06 -4.72 -18.38
N ASP A 107 1.16 -5.05 -17.09
CA ASP A 107 1.72 -6.32 -16.63
C ASP A 107 0.99 -7.54 -17.24
N PHE A 108 -0.31 -7.42 -17.53
CA PHE A 108 -1.13 -8.53 -18.02
C PHE A 108 -0.79 -8.90 -19.47
N GLU A 109 -0.21 -7.98 -20.24
CA GLU A 109 0.31 -8.30 -21.58
C GLU A 109 1.54 -9.19 -21.52
N GLN A 110 2.43 -8.97 -20.53
CA GLN A 110 3.60 -9.82 -20.33
C GLN A 110 3.24 -11.13 -19.62
N GLU A 111 2.34 -11.06 -18.65
CA GLU A 111 1.96 -12.17 -17.78
C GLU A 111 0.44 -12.40 -17.83
N ILE A 112 -0.03 -13.08 -18.89
CA ILE A 112 -1.46 -13.24 -19.21
C ILE A 112 -2.30 -13.83 -18.06
N LEU A 113 -1.69 -14.62 -17.18
CA LEU A 113 -2.36 -15.26 -16.04
C LEU A 113 -2.15 -14.52 -14.71
N LEU A 114 -1.58 -13.32 -14.76
CA LEU A 114 -1.34 -12.51 -13.57
C LEU A 114 -2.66 -12.08 -12.93
N PRO A 115 -2.89 -12.36 -11.64
CA PRO A 115 -4.17 -12.04 -11.00
C PRO A 115 -4.31 -10.56 -10.61
N TYR A 116 -3.20 -9.83 -10.49
CA TYR A 116 -3.15 -8.41 -10.15
C TYR A 116 -1.82 -7.79 -10.57
N LYS A 117 -1.84 -6.50 -10.88
CA LYS A 117 -0.67 -5.72 -11.30
C LYS A 117 0.43 -5.72 -10.23
N GLN A 118 1.67 -5.86 -10.65
CA GLN A 118 2.88 -5.87 -9.81
C GLN A 118 3.77 -4.64 -10.02
N SER A 119 3.58 -3.87 -11.09
CA SER A 119 4.11 -2.50 -11.25
C SER A 119 3.23 -1.44 -10.57
N ASN A 120 3.74 -0.21 -10.46
CA ASN A 120 3.02 0.96 -9.94
C ASN A 120 2.54 0.78 -8.50
N THR A 121 3.49 0.50 -7.63
CA THR A 121 3.30 0.15 -6.21
C THR A 121 3.37 1.34 -5.27
N GLY A 122 3.80 2.51 -5.76
CA GLY A 122 3.98 3.73 -4.99
C GLY A 122 2.73 4.62 -4.88
N PRO A 123 2.88 5.83 -4.30
CA PRO A 123 4.12 6.35 -3.71
C PRO A 123 4.36 5.78 -2.30
N PHE A 124 5.63 5.64 -1.95
CA PHE A 124 6.08 5.45 -0.57
C PHE A 124 6.62 6.75 0.01
N ILE A 125 6.51 6.93 1.33
CA ILE A 125 6.93 8.16 2.01
C ILE A 125 7.80 7.80 3.21
N ALA A 126 9.00 8.37 3.27
CA ALA A 126 9.85 8.37 4.44
C ALA A 126 9.88 9.77 5.07
N LYS A 127 10.16 9.83 6.37
CA LYS A 127 10.28 11.09 7.11
C LYS A 127 11.47 11.08 8.07
N ALA A 128 12.12 12.22 8.19
CA ALA A 128 13.28 12.45 9.06
C ALA A 128 13.57 13.95 9.16
N ASP A 129 14.29 14.39 10.19
CA ASP A 129 14.89 15.73 10.22
C ASP A 129 16.23 15.68 9.47
N VAL A 130 16.23 16.00 8.18
CA VAL A 130 17.43 15.79 7.32
C VAL A 130 18.37 17.00 7.32
N ASN A 131 17.97 18.11 7.94
CA ASN A 131 18.75 19.34 8.00
C ASN A 131 19.06 19.81 9.44
N GLY A 132 18.63 19.05 10.45
CA GLY A 132 18.92 19.29 11.86
C GLY A 132 18.17 20.48 12.46
N ASP A 133 17.05 20.91 11.86
CA ASP A 133 16.28 22.07 12.34
C ASP A 133 15.19 21.72 13.37
N GLY A 134 15.07 20.44 13.72
CA GLY A 134 14.12 19.90 14.67
C GLY A 134 12.73 19.62 14.10
N LYS A 135 12.54 19.67 12.78
CA LYS A 135 11.27 19.40 12.09
C LYS A 135 11.35 18.13 11.24
N GLU A 136 10.22 17.46 11.05
CA GLU A 136 10.17 16.24 10.22
C GLU A 136 9.98 16.64 8.75
N ASP A 137 11.05 16.48 7.97
CA ASP A 137 11.02 16.53 6.51
C ASP A 137 10.46 15.24 5.93
N ILE A 138 10.06 15.26 4.66
CA ILE A 138 9.51 14.08 3.99
C ILE A 138 10.16 13.85 2.63
N TYR A 139 10.49 12.59 2.34
CA TYR A 139 10.81 12.12 0.99
C TYR A 139 9.62 11.35 0.45
N VAL A 140 9.14 11.75 -0.73
CA VAL A 140 8.07 11.05 -1.44
C VAL A 140 8.69 10.36 -2.65
N GLY A 141 8.65 9.03 -2.64
CA GLY A 141 9.15 8.20 -3.72
C GLY A 141 8.38 8.45 -5.03
N GLY A 142 9.10 8.50 -6.14
CA GLY A 142 8.54 8.67 -7.48
C GLY A 142 8.19 7.33 -8.14
N GLY A 143 7.15 7.37 -8.98
CA GLY A 143 6.87 6.27 -9.90
C GLY A 143 7.95 6.17 -10.98
N SER A 144 7.93 5.11 -11.78
CA SER A 144 8.80 5.02 -12.96
C SER A 144 8.62 6.25 -13.86
N ARG A 145 9.74 6.89 -14.24
CA ARG A 145 9.84 8.17 -14.98
C ARG A 145 9.38 9.41 -14.21
N GLN A 146 9.19 9.30 -12.89
CA GLN A 146 8.93 10.42 -12.00
C GLN A 146 10.03 10.51 -10.95
N THR A 147 10.62 11.69 -10.80
CA THR A 147 11.66 11.94 -9.80
C THR A 147 11.08 11.93 -8.38
N GLY A 148 11.64 11.08 -7.51
CA GLY A 148 11.40 11.15 -6.06
C GLY A 148 11.74 12.54 -5.52
N THR A 149 10.94 13.04 -4.58
CA THR A 149 10.98 14.45 -4.16
C THR A 149 11.15 14.57 -2.65
N LEU A 150 12.18 15.28 -2.22
CA LEU A 150 12.34 15.74 -0.84
C LEU A 150 11.56 17.06 -0.63
N PHE A 151 10.90 17.15 0.52
CA PHE A 151 10.23 18.35 0.99
C PHE A 151 10.73 18.66 2.39
N LEU A 152 11.29 19.86 2.56
CA LEU A 152 11.72 20.36 3.85
C LEU A 152 10.56 21.02 4.58
N GLN A 153 10.37 20.69 5.85
CA GLN A 153 9.35 21.29 6.69
C GLN A 153 9.80 22.68 7.15
N THR A 154 8.86 23.62 7.16
CA THR A 154 9.02 25.00 7.60
C THR A 154 7.87 25.36 8.54
N GLU A 155 7.92 26.55 9.14
CA GLU A 155 6.81 27.06 9.97
C GLU A 155 5.49 27.19 9.18
N ASN A 156 5.57 27.32 7.86
CA ASN A 156 4.43 27.56 6.97
C ASN A 156 4.09 26.35 6.08
N GLY A 157 4.47 25.14 6.49
CA GLY A 157 4.29 23.91 5.69
C GLY A 157 5.58 23.47 5.03
N PHE A 158 5.53 22.91 3.83
CA PHE A 158 6.66 22.25 3.18
C PHE A 158 7.17 23.01 1.96
N VAL A 159 8.48 22.95 1.75
CA VAL A 159 9.16 23.49 0.57
C VAL A 159 9.85 22.36 -0.16
N LYS A 160 9.56 22.21 -1.46
CA LYS A 160 10.23 21.23 -2.32
C LYS A 160 11.73 21.54 -2.41
N ASN A 161 12.56 20.54 -2.14
CA ASN A 161 14.02 20.61 -2.24
C ASN A 161 14.52 19.71 -3.39
N PRO A 162 14.65 20.23 -4.63
CA PRO A 162 15.03 19.42 -5.78
C PRO A 162 16.49 18.98 -5.72
N GLN A 163 16.74 17.70 -5.96
CA GLN A 163 18.08 17.10 -5.96
C GLN A 163 18.43 16.55 -7.34
N GLN A 164 19.58 16.92 -7.89
CA GLN A 164 20.05 16.39 -9.18
C GLN A 164 20.29 14.87 -9.11
N SER A 165 20.76 14.37 -7.96
CA SER A 165 20.99 12.95 -7.69
C SER A 165 19.70 12.11 -7.78
N PHE A 166 18.55 12.68 -7.42
CA PHE A 166 17.24 12.03 -7.56
C PHE A 166 16.77 12.06 -9.01
N GLU A 167 16.95 13.18 -9.72
CA GLU A 167 16.57 13.30 -11.15
C GLU A 167 17.31 12.28 -12.02
N LEU A 168 18.58 12.01 -11.74
CA LEU A 168 19.36 10.97 -12.44
C LEU A 168 18.81 9.55 -12.24
N ALA A 169 17.95 9.34 -11.24
CA ALA A 169 17.35 8.05 -10.92
C ALA A 169 15.87 7.93 -11.33
N LYS A 170 15.29 8.94 -12.00
CA LYS A 170 13.84 8.98 -12.29
C LYS A 170 13.30 7.79 -13.08
N GLU A 171 14.13 7.07 -13.83
CA GLU A 171 13.69 5.89 -14.60
C GLU A 171 13.40 4.68 -13.68
N LYS A 172 13.72 4.77 -12.38
CA LYS A 172 13.47 3.73 -11.39
C LYS A 172 12.20 4.04 -10.63
N GLU A 173 11.42 3.01 -10.34
CA GLU A 173 10.28 3.12 -9.42
C GLU A 173 10.78 3.02 -7.97
N ASP A 174 10.36 3.95 -7.12
CA ASP A 174 10.65 3.96 -5.69
C ASP A 174 9.60 3.10 -4.95
N ALA A 175 10.01 1.92 -4.49
CA ALA A 175 9.12 0.93 -3.88
C ALA A 175 9.17 0.89 -2.35
N GLU A 176 10.16 1.53 -1.74
CA GLU A 176 10.23 1.84 -0.30
C GLU A 176 11.39 2.81 -0.07
N SER A 177 11.41 3.52 1.05
CA SER A 177 12.55 4.34 1.44
C SER A 177 12.72 4.42 2.96
N VAL A 178 13.95 4.59 3.44
CA VAL A 178 14.25 4.78 4.86
C VAL A 178 15.39 5.77 5.04
N PHE A 179 15.27 6.61 6.08
CA PHE A 179 16.34 7.48 6.56
C PHE A 179 17.05 6.84 7.74
N PHE A 180 18.38 6.86 7.73
CA PHE A 180 19.24 6.36 8.81
C PHE A 180 20.67 6.89 8.62
N ASP A 181 21.45 6.92 9.70
CA ASP A 181 22.88 7.29 9.64
C ASP A 181 23.67 6.08 9.13
N PHE A 182 24.15 6.13 7.88
CA PHE A 182 24.82 5.01 7.21
C PHE A 182 26.33 5.00 7.46
N ASP A 183 26.97 6.16 7.59
CA ASP A 183 28.42 6.27 7.81
C ASP A 183 28.84 6.87 9.17
N ASN A 184 27.88 6.93 10.11
CA ASN A 184 28.05 7.32 11.51
C ASN A 184 28.54 8.76 11.71
N ASP A 185 28.15 9.67 10.82
CA ASP A 185 28.53 11.08 10.91
C ASP A 185 27.48 11.95 11.64
N ASN A 186 26.38 11.34 12.07
CA ASN A 186 25.19 11.92 12.72
C ASN A 186 24.28 12.74 11.80
N ASP A 187 24.43 12.65 10.48
CA ASP A 187 23.36 13.02 9.57
C ASP A 187 22.56 11.79 9.11
N LEU A 188 21.35 12.04 8.61
CA LEU A 188 20.47 10.97 8.15
C LEU A 188 20.56 10.86 6.63
N ASP A 189 21.14 9.76 6.18
CA ASP A 189 21.23 9.32 4.79
C ASP A 189 19.92 8.68 4.32
N LEU A 190 19.79 8.47 3.01
CA LEU A 190 18.59 7.93 2.40
C LEU A 190 18.88 6.67 1.60
N TYR A 191 18.25 5.56 1.98
CA TYR A 191 18.19 4.34 1.17
C TYR A 191 16.83 4.23 0.49
N VAL A 192 16.84 3.97 -0.82
CA VAL A 192 15.64 3.84 -1.64
C VAL A 192 15.66 2.48 -2.35
N VAL A 193 14.64 1.68 -2.03
CA VAL A 193 14.38 0.39 -2.66
C VAL A 193 13.77 0.62 -4.04
N SER A 194 14.28 -0.06 -5.04
CA SER A 194 13.73 -0.06 -6.39
C SER A 194 12.79 -1.25 -6.61
N GLY A 195 11.67 -1.04 -7.28
CA GLY A 195 10.68 -2.11 -7.51
C GLY A 195 9.97 -2.01 -8.86
N GLY A 196 8.82 -2.67 -8.93
CA GLY A 196 7.97 -2.73 -10.12
C GLY A 196 8.18 -3.97 -10.99
N ASN A 197 7.51 -4.01 -12.14
CA ASN A 197 7.47 -5.15 -13.06
C ASN A 197 7.63 -4.72 -14.53
N GLU A 198 8.10 -3.49 -14.77
CA GLU A 198 8.15 -2.86 -16.10
C GLU A 198 9.33 -3.33 -16.97
N TYR A 199 10.36 -3.93 -16.36
CA TYR A 199 11.61 -4.28 -17.01
C TYR A 199 11.97 -5.75 -16.79
N GLY A 200 12.90 -6.27 -17.59
CA GLY A 200 13.39 -7.65 -17.42
C GLY A 200 14.14 -7.85 -16.09
N GLU A 201 14.16 -9.09 -15.61
CA GLU A 201 14.71 -9.52 -14.31
C GLU A 201 16.06 -8.87 -13.92
N SER A 202 17.00 -8.77 -14.86
CA SER A 202 18.36 -8.25 -14.60
C SER A 202 18.53 -6.76 -14.90
N SER A 203 17.43 -6.01 -15.05
CA SER A 203 17.49 -4.57 -15.33
C SER A 203 18.14 -3.80 -14.19
N SER A 204 19.07 -2.90 -14.51
CA SER A 204 19.69 -2.00 -13.53
C SER A 204 18.69 -1.01 -12.92
N TYR A 205 17.49 -0.87 -13.49
CA TYR A 205 16.41 -0.09 -12.91
C TYR A 205 15.84 -0.69 -11.62
N TYR A 206 16.10 -1.97 -11.36
CA TYR A 206 15.80 -2.63 -10.08
C TYR A 206 16.95 -2.58 -9.06
N ALA A 207 18.05 -1.88 -9.37
CA ALA A 207 19.10 -1.69 -8.38
C ALA A 207 18.72 -0.60 -7.38
N ASP A 208 18.76 -0.94 -6.09
CA ASP A 208 18.55 0.00 -5.00
C ASP A 208 19.58 1.14 -5.01
N ARG A 209 19.27 2.20 -4.26
CA ARG A 209 20.07 3.43 -4.19
C ARG A 209 20.34 3.80 -2.76
N LEU A 210 21.56 4.27 -2.51
CA LEU A 210 21.98 4.89 -1.27
C LEU A 210 22.44 6.31 -1.60
N TYR A 211 21.91 7.28 -0.88
CA TYR A 211 22.23 8.69 -1.01
C TYR A 211 22.77 9.21 0.31
N ILE A 212 23.93 9.88 0.25
CA ILE A 212 24.59 10.45 1.41
C ILE A 212 24.18 11.91 1.58
N ASN A 213 23.81 12.28 2.79
CA ASN A 213 23.43 13.65 3.16
C ASN A 213 24.69 14.47 3.50
N ASP A 214 24.54 15.79 3.62
CA ASP A 214 25.60 16.71 4.05
C ASP A 214 25.24 17.43 5.38
N GLY A 215 24.29 16.85 6.11
CA GLY A 215 23.64 17.41 7.29
C GLY A 215 22.73 18.62 7.02
N LYS A 216 22.51 19.00 5.76
CA LYS A 216 21.68 20.17 5.38
C LYS A 216 20.57 19.80 4.42
N GLY A 217 20.34 18.50 4.20
CA GLY A 217 19.35 17.96 3.28
C GLY A 217 19.78 18.03 1.82
N ASN A 218 21.09 18.08 1.52
CA ASN A 218 21.61 17.89 0.16
C ASN A 218 22.12 16.46 0.01
N PHE A 219 21.56 15.74 -0.97
CA PHE A 219 21.80 14.31 -1.12
C PHE A 219 22.62 14.01 -2.37
N GLU A 220 23.71 13.26 -2.22
CA GLU A 220 24.51 12.76 -3.32
C GLU A 220 24.44 11.23 -3.41
N LYS A 221 24.38 10.70 -4.62
CA LYS A 221 24.29 9.23 -4.78
C LYS A 221 25.64 8.59 -4.47
N ARG A 222 25.68 7.66 -3.50
CA ARG A 222 26.87 6.86 -3.23
C ARG A 222 27.09 5.83 -4.32
N ASN A 223 28.34 5.69 -4.74
CA ASN A 223 28.73 4.57 -5.60
C ASN A 223 28.89 3.30 -4.76
N THR A 224 27.87 2.45 -4.77
CA THR A 224 27.84 1.20 -4.00
C THR A 224 27.68 0.00 -4.94
N PRO A 225 28.79 -0.59 -5.45
CA PRO A 225 28.74 -1.62 -6.49
C PRO A 225 27.89 -2.85 -6.16
N ILE A 226 27.83 -3.26 -4.88
CA ILE A 226 27.05 -4.44 -4.48
C ILE A 226 25.55 -4.28 -4.80
N LEU A 227 25.00 -3.06 -4.68
CA LEU A 227 23.60 -2.76 -5.02
C LEU A 227 23.33 -2.85 -6.52
N GLN A 228 24.34 -2.62 -7.37
CA GLN A 228 24.22 -2.74 -8.82
C GLN A 228 24.46 -4.17 -9.32
N SER A 229 25.17 -5.01 -8.54
CA SER A 229 25.50 -6.38 -8.94
C SER A 229 24.34 -7.36 -8.80
N PHE A 230 23.34 -7.06 -7.97
CA PHE A 230 22.18 -7.91 -7.71
C PHE A 230 20.87 -7.10 -7.74
N PRO A 231 20.52 -6.45 -8.87
CA PRO A 231 19.27 -5.71 -8.96
C PRO A 231 18.07 -6.65 -8.81
N LYS A 232 17.11 -6.30 -7.95
CA LYS A 232 15.92 -7.10 -7.66
C LYS A 232 14.72 -6.20 -7.47
N SER A 233 13.55 -6.65 -7.90
CA SER A 233 12.31 -5.91 -7.65
C SER A 233 11.94 -6.04 -6.17
N GLY A 234 12.21 -4.95 -5.44
CA GLY A 234 12.04 -4.80 -4.01
C GLY A 234 10.62 -4.44 -3.58
N LYS A 235 10.39 -4.43 -2.25
CA LYS A 235 9.13 -3.99 -1.65
C LYS A 235 9.28 -3.34 -0.27
N SER A 236 10.28 -3.75 0.51
CA SER A 236 10.43 -3.24 1.88
C SER A 236 11.89 -3.17 2.28
N VAL A 237 12.21 -2.27 3.19
CA VAL A 237 13.53 -2.20 3.84
C VAL A 237 13.36 -1.95 5.32
N THR A 238 14.26 -2.48 6.12
CA THR A 238 14.38 -2.16 7.54
C THR A 238 15.85 -2.06 7.93
N ILE A 239 16.11 -1.22 8.94
CA ILE A 239 17.44 -0.93 9.46
C ILE A 239 17.55 -1.56 10.84
N LEU A 240 18.67 -2.23 11.10
CA LEU A 240 18.95 -2.92 12.34
C LEU A 240 20.46 -3.02 12.55
N ASP A 241 20.91 -3.05 13.79
CA ASP A 241 22.28 -3.42 14.16
C ASP A 241 22.24 -4.90 14.58
N PHE A 242 22.47 -5.83 13.64
CA PHE A 242 22.23 -7.26 13.90
C PHE A 242 23.40 -7.92 14.62
N ASP A 243 24.63 -7.47 14.36
CA ASP A 243 25.86 -8.02 14.94
C ASP A 243 26.34 -7.27 16.19
N LYS A 244 25.73 -6.11 16.49
CA LYS A 244 25.96 -5.27 17.68
C LYS A 244 27.30 -4.56 17.65
N ASP A 245 27.79 -4.21 16.47
CA ASP A 245 29.04 -3.46 16.31
C ASP A 245 28.84 -1.94 16.38
N GLY A 246 27.58 -1.48 16.29
CA GLY A 246 27.18 -0.09 16.40
C GLY A 246 26.90 0.58 15.05
N ASP A 247 27.15 -0.11 13.94
CA ASP A 247 26.79 0.34 12.59
C ASP A 247 25.39 -0.19 12.22
N ASN A 248 24.68 0.59 11.40
CA ASN A 248 23.34 0.20 10.95
C ASN A 248 23.42 -0.69 9.70
N ASP A 249 22.92 -1.93 9.81
CA ASP A 249 22.76 -2.88 8.72
C ASP A 249 21.42 -2.72 7.98
N ILE A 250 21.33 -3.32 6.79
CA ILE A 250 20.17 -3.16 5.90
C ILE A 250 19.57 -4.53 5.56
N LEU A 251 18.31 -4.74 5.92
CA LEU A 251 17.52 -5.89 5.47
C LEU A 251 16.49 -5.46 4.42
N VAL A 252 16.68 -5.93 3.18
CA VAL A 252 15.79 -5.66 2.05
C VAL A 252 14.89 -6.85 1.77
N GLY A 253 13.58 -6.63 1.84
CA GLY A 253 12.55 -7.57 1.43
C GLY A 253 12.25 -7.43 -0.07
N ASN A 254 12.76 -8.38 -0.86
CA ASN A 254 12.44 -8.46 -2.28
C ASN A 254 11.10 -9.16 -2.52
N ARG A 255 10.47 -8.86 -3.66
CA ARG A 255 9.06 -9.22 -3.88
C ARG A 255 8.86 -10.23 -4.99
N ILE A 256 9.32 -9.91 -6.20
CA ILE A 256 9.05 -10.72 -7.39
C ILE A 256 10.30 -10.90 -8.23
N ILE A 257 10.34 -11.96 -9.02
CA ILE A 257 11.15 -12.01 -10.24
C ILE A 257 10.29 -11.39 -11.35
N PRO A 258 10.68 -10.25 -11.95
CA PRO A 258 9.91 -9.61 -13.00
C PRO A 258 9.57 -10.57 -14.15
N HIS A 259 8.34 -10.50 -14.64
CA HIS A 259 7.78 -11.34 -15.72
C HIS A 259 7.77 -12.86 -15.43
N ASN A 260 7.89 -13.26 -14.16
CA ASN A 260 8.00 -14.66 -13.75
C ASN A 260 7.04 -15.04 -12.62
N TYR A 261 5.86 -14.43 -12.54
CA TYR A 261 4.83 -14.78 -11.57
C TYR A 261 4.53 -16.30 -11.60
N PRO A 262 4.45 -16.98 -10.44
CA PRO A 262 4.42 -16.44 -9.08
C PRO A 262 5.78 -16.43 -8.36
N LYS A 263 6.92 -16.47 -9.07
CA LYS A 263 8.23 -16.54 -8.44
C LYS A 263 8.54 -15.28 -7.63
N PHE A 264 9.01 -15.47 -6.40
CA PHE A 264 9.49 -14.41 -5.54
C PHE A 264 11.01 -14.20 -5.72
N SER A 265 11.47 -13.01 -5.37
CA SER A 265 12.90 -12.70 -5.28
C SER A 265 13.37 -12.82 -3.84
N ALA A 266 14.52 -13.47 -3.62
CA ALA A 266 15.13 -13.63 -2.31
C ALA A 266 15.37 -12.28 -1.59
N SER A 267 15.04 -12.22 -0.30
CA SER A 267 15.40 -11.09 0.56
C SER A 267 16.92 -11.05 0.78
N ILE A 268 17.48 -9.87 1.07
CA ILE A 268 18.92 -9.68 1.22
C ILE A 268 19.21 -8.96 2.52
N LEU A 269 20.13 -9.52 3.31
CA LEU A 269 20.78 -8.85 4.45
C LEU A 269 22.15 -8.33 4.02
N TYR A 270 22.33 -7.01 4.14
CA TYR A 270 23.61 -6.35 3.96
C TYR A 270 24.19 -5.96 5.33
N GLU A 271 25.38 -6.48 5.65
CA GLU A 271 26.22 -5.99 6.75
C GLU A 271 26.83 -4.66 6.33
N ASN A 272 26.75 -3.65 7.18
CA ASN A 272 27.45 -2.38 7.00
C ASN A 272 28.69 -2.35 7.89
N ASP A 273 29.86 -2.40 7.27
CA ASP A 273 31.14 -2.30 7.99
C ASP A 273 31.76 -0.94 7.67
N ASN A 274 31.53 0.04 8.56
CA ASN A 274 32.03 1.40 8.47
C ASN A 274 31.73 2.07 7.11
N GLY A 275 30.48 1.99 6.66
CA GLY A 275 30.02 2.56 5.40
C GLY A 275 30.33 1.71 4.16
N VAL A 276 30.68 0.43 4.34
CA VAL A 276 30.91 -0.55 3.27
C VAL A 276 29.95 -1.73 3.39
N LEU A 277 29.03 -1.83 2.43
CA LEU A 277 28.04 -2.91 2.41
C LEU A 277 28.61 -4.25 1.89
N LYS A 278 28.31 -5.33 2.62
CA LYS A 278 28.56 -6.72 2.22
C LYS A 278 27.26 -7.53 2.27
N ASN A 279 26.97 -8.31 1.24
CA ASN A 279 25.85 -9.25 1.30
C ASN A 279 26.25 -10.47 2.15
N VAL A 280 25.64 -10.61 3.32
CA VAL A 280 25.92 -11.69 4.28
C VAL A 280 24.74 -12.67 4.41
N THR A 281 23.75 -12.57 3.53
CA THR A 281 22.50 -13.36 3.59
C THR A 281 22.77 -14.85 3.72
N ASN A 282 23.57 -15.43 2.82
CA ASN A 282 23.80 -16.88 2.78
C ASN A 282 24.49 -17.41 4.06
N THR A 283 25.32 -16.59 4.70
CA THR A 283 26.07 -16.98 5.90
C THR A 283 25.29 -16.75 7.19
N ILE A 284 24.48 -15.69 7.26
CA ILE A 284 23.82 -15.25 8.50
C ILE A 284 22.35 -15.68 8.54
N ALA A 285 21.63 -15.61 7.43
CA ALA A 285 20.21 -15.91 7.33
C ALA A 285 19.88 -16.60 5.99
N PRO A 286 20.44 -17.79 5.70
CA PRO A 286 20.27 -18.49 4.43
C PRO A 286 18.81 -18.78 4.09
N GLU A 287 17.92 -18.87 5.08
CA GLU A 287 16.49 -19.04 4.90
C GLU A 287 15.85 -17.89 4.10
N LEU A 288 16.42 -16.68 4.13
CA LEU A 288 15.92 -15.53 3.37
C LEU A 288 16.09 -15.70 1.85
N GLU A 289 16.98 -16.60 1.42
CA GLU A 289 17.14 -16.93 0.00
C GLU A 289 15.94 -17.69 -0.57
N ASN A 290 15.17 -18.35 0.30
CA ASN A 290 14.02 -19.16 -0.11
C ASN A 290 12.83 -18.98 0.85
N PHE A 291 12.58 -17.73 1.22
CA PHE A 291 11.48 -17.35 2.09
C PHE A 291 10.26 -16.92 1.25
N GLY A 292 9.39 -17.88 0.91
CA GLY A 292 8.20 -17.65 0.08
C GLY A 292 7.49 -18.92 -0.38
#